data_AF-A0A3D5GL63-F1
#
_entry.id   AF-A0A3D5GL63-F1
#
_cell.length_a   1.000
_cell.length_b   1.000
_cell.length_c   1.000
_cell.angle_alpha   90.00
_cell.angle_beta   90.00
_cell.angle_gamma   90.00
#
_symmetry.space_group_name_H-M   'P 1'
#
loop_
_entity.id
_entity.type
_entity.pdbx_description
1 polymer ?
#
loop_
_entity_poly.entity_id
_entity_poly.type
_entity_poly.pdbx_seq_one_letter_code
_entity_poly.pdbx_strand_id
1 'polypeptide(L)'
;MVLPSAVRHVSRPVICGETVSMGIRTSLILALVCFISLACSDSERSIAQTMAATASTTPATASSPASTVDTDALMGEVREELVQLVMQRDGLDRAAAEQRADDLLAQGADQGTVGQQMTLYSNWMSNYPLHPVLGRHWTEQQAECVIVTMMQVEGIARTAALVSVSQTGGMEVPDALALVQPVGFCADMLAMMRADMTALGVPQDLDCLLAGLVEEDVASWFVALFTHGREGFNVAMAEDLDLSCPADS
;
A
#
# COMPACT_ATOMS: atom_id res chain seq x y z
N MET A 1 -13.16 -37.52 8.79
CA MET A 1 -12.50 -36.71 9.84
C MET A 1 -12.33 -35.33 9.25
N VAL A 2 -13.11 -34.37 9.74
CA VAL A 2 -13.14 -32.98 9.27
C VAL A 2 -12.32 -32.15 10.27
N LEU A 3 -11.28 -31.46 9.81
CA LEU A 3 -10.57 -30.48 10.63
C LEU A 3 -11.35 -29.14 10.61
N PRO A 4 -11.43 -28.41 11.73
CA PRO A 4 -12.05 -27.10 11.75
C PRO A 4 -11.07 -26.01 11.28
N SER A 5 -11.53 -25.16 10.36
CA SER A 5 -10.90 -23.89 9.99
C SER A 5 -10.91 -22.93 11.18
N ALA A 6 -9.73 -22.47 11.61
CA ALA A 6 -9.60 -21.39 12.57
C ALA A 6 -9.14 -20.13 11.82
N VAL A 7 -10.11 -19.34 11.33
CA VAL A 7 -9.87 -17.98 10.85
C VAL A 7 -9.77 -17.08 12.08
N ARG A 8 -8.64 -16.38 12.24
CA ARG A 8 -8.46 -15.39 13.31
C ARG A 8 -9.27 -14.15 12.95
N HIS A 9 -10.33 -13.86 13.71
CA HIS A 9 -10.96 -12.55 13.71
C HIS A 9 -9.95 -11.49 14.17
N VAL A 10 -9.69 -10.50 13.32
CA VAL A 10 -9.04 -9.25 13.70
C VAL A 10 -10.14 -8.18 13.69
N SER A 11 -10.60 -7.78 14.87
CA SER A 11 -11.60 -6.72 15.00
C SER A 11 -11.00 -5.36 14.65
N ARG A 12 -11.71 -4.58 13.82
CA ARG A 12 -11.42 -3.15 13.61
C ARG A 12 -11.57 -2.38 14.93
N PRO A 13 -10.61 -1.53 15.34
CA PRO A 13 -10.83 -0.64 16.47
C PRO A 13 -11.75 0.51 16.03
N VAL A 14 -12.82 0.74 16.80
CA VAL A 14 -13.67 1.92 16.72
C VAL A 14 -12.95 3.07 17.42
N ILE A 15 -12.60 4.14 16.68
CA ILE A 15 -12.09 5.38 17.27
C ILE A 15 -13.21 6.43 17.19
N CYS A 16 -13.95 6.58 18.28
CA CYS A 16 -14.84 7.70 18.51
C CYS A 16 -14.05 8.86 19.13
N GLY A 17 -13.96 9.98 18.40
CA GLY A 17 -13.93 11.36 18.87
C GLY A 17 -12.89 11.81 19.91
N GLU A 18 -11.90 12.59 19.48
CA GLU A 18 -11.56 13.89 20.10
C GLU A 18 -10.64 14.71 19.17
N THR A 19 -11.14 15.88 18.76
CA THR A 19 -10.76 16.64 17.56
C THR A 19 -9.67 17.70 17.75
N VAL A 20 -8.81 17.64 18.78
CA VAL A 20 -7.83 18.74 19.01
C VAL A 20 -6.38 18.28 19.31
N SER A 21 -6.09 16.98 19.34
CA SER A 21 -4.70 16.49 19.53
C SER A 21 -4.31 15.39 18.54
N MET A 22 -4.82 15.46 17.31
CA MET A 22 -4.57 14.46 16.25
C MET A 22 -3.62 14.98 15.16
N GLY A 23 -3.43 16.30 15.04
CA GLY A 23 -2.54 16.86 14.01
C GLY A 23 -1.05 16.52 14.20
N ILE A 24 -0.62 16.33 15.45
CA ILE A 24 0.79 16.06 15.77
C ILE A 24 1.08 14.55 15.77
N ARG A 25 0.19 13.73 16.33
CA ARG A 25 0.38 12.28 16.43
C ARG A 25 0.17 11.53 15.12
N THR A 26 -0.73 12.00 14.25
CA THR A 26 -0.93 11.40 12.92
C THR A 26 0.20 11.78 11.96
N SER A 27 0.83 12.94 12.17
CA SER A 27 2.02 13.36 11.40
C SER A 27 3.27 12.53 11.75
N LEU A 28 3.39 12.05 12.99
CA LEU A 28 4.54 11.25 13.44
C LEU A 28 4.49 9.78 12.99
N ILE A 29 3.28 9.22 12.82
CA ILE A 29 3.11 7.89 12.20
C ILE A 29 3.36 7.97 10.70
N LEU A 30 3.02 9.10 10.05
CA LEU A 30 3.50 9.39 8.70
C LEU A 30 5.02 9.59 8.70
N ALA A 31 5.64 10.19 9.70
CA ALA A 31 7.08 10.39 9.74
C ALA A 31 7.83 9.05 9.91
N LEU A 32 7.39 8.16 10.79
CA LEU A 32 8.01 6.83 10.96
C LEU A 32 7.86 5.92 9.72
N VAL A 33 6.88 6.21 8.84
CA VAL A 33 6.65 5.51 7.57
C VAL A 33 7.20 6.31 6.36
N CYS A 34 7.41 7.63 6.48
CA CYS A 34 7.99 8.52 5.48
C CYS A 34 9.47 8.85 5.72
N PHE A 35 10.14 8.35 6.76
CA PHE A 35 11.61 8.44 6.86
C PHE A 35 12.38 7.49 5.94
N ILE A 36 11.67 6.79 5.03
CA ILE A 36 12.25 6.23 3.80
C ILE A 36 11.66 6.90 2.53
N SER A 37 10.86 7.96 2.64
CA SER A 37 10.26 8.66 1.49
C SER A 37 9.89 10.13 1.77
N LEU A 38 10.88 10.93 2.18
CA LEU A 38 10.77 12.40 2.12
C LEU A 38 12.11 13.02 1.69
N ALA A 39 12.43 12.82 0.42
CA ALA A 39 13.09 13.84 -0.38
C ALA A 39 12.13 14.19 -1.53
N CYS A 40 11.08 14.97 -1.23
CA CYS A 40 10.30 15.63 -2.26
C CYS A 40 11.11 16.82 -2.79
N SER A 41 11.58 16.66 -4.03
CA SER A 41 11.72 17.65 -5.10
C SER A 41 12.46 18.96 -4.82
N ASP A 42 13.67 19.08 -5.36
CA ASP A 42 13.85 19.85 -6.61
C ASP A 42 15.24 19.59 -7.20
N SER A 43 15.30 19.09 -8.43
CA SER A 43 16.40 19.33 -9.37
C SER A 43 16.02 18.81 -10.75
N GLU A 44 15.32 19.65 -11.51
CA GLU A 44 15.67 19.75 -12.91
C GLU A 44 17.16 20.11 -13.05
N ARG A 45 17.79 19.45 -14.02
CA ARG A 45 19.01 19.84 -14.77
C ARG A 45 20.39 19.49 -14.20
N SER A 46 21.00 18.47 -14.82
CA SER A 46 22.26 18.67 -15.55
C SER A 46 22.45 17.58 -16.62
N ILE A 47 22.00 17.86 -17.85
CA ILE A 47 22.69 17.36 -19.05
C ILE A 47 23.16 18.60 -19.80
N ALA A 48 24.35 19.04 -19.44
CA ALA A 48 25.14 19.94 -20.28
C ALA A 48 25.74 19.11 -21.41
N GLN A 49 25.21 19.25 -22.64
CA GLN A 49 26.01 19.18 -23.85
C GLN A 49 25.33 19.91 -25.03
N THR A 50 25.72 21.19 -25.15
CA THR A 50 26.21 21.84 -26.38
C THR A 50 25.37 21.70 -27.68
N MET A 51 24.65 22.75 -28.08
CA MET A 51 25.05 23.66 -29.19
C MET A 51 23.95 24.68 -29.58
N ALA A 52 24.40 25.93 -29.77
CA ALA A 52 23.95 26.99 -30.69
C ALA A 52 22.64 27.79 -30.45
N ALA A 53 22.84 29.06 -30.03
CA ALA A 53 22.22 30.34 -30.45
C ALA A 53 20.71 30.37 -30.84
N THR A 54 19.86 31.28 -30.35
CA THR A 54 19.97 32.76 -30.43
C THR A 54 18.85 33.43 -29.60
N ALA A 55 19.19 34.53 -28.90
CA ALA A 55 18.41 35.65 -28.34
C ALA A 55 16.86 35.62 -28.19
N SER A 56 16.34 35.99 -27.01
CA SER A 56 15.72 37.31 -26.73
C SER A 56 14.93 37.39 -25.40
N THR A 57 15.28 38.40 -24.59
CA THR A 57 14.49 39.25 -23.64
C THR A 57 13.50 38.67 -22.60
N THR A 58 13.77 39.10 -21.35
CA THR A 58 13.02 39.10 -20.07
C THR A 58 11.57 39.63 -20.16
N PRO A 59 10.68 39.33 -19.17
CA PRO A 59 10.73 40.01 -17.86
C PRO A 59 10.56 39.11 -16.63
N ALA A 60 10.99 39.67 -15.49
CA ALA A 60 11.11 39.07 -14.18
C ALA A 60 9.76 38.67 -13.56
N THR A 61 9.73 37.48 -12.97
CA THR A 61 8.70 37.03 -12.02
C THR A 61 9.37 36.85 -10.66
N ALA A 62 8.78 37.49 -9.65
CA ALA A 62 9.28 37.53 -8.28
C ALA A 62 9.50 36.12 -7.70
N SER A 63 10.69 35.90 -7.14
CA SER A 63 11.03 34.67 -6.42
C SER A 63 10.25 34.59 -5.10
N SER A 64 9.48 33.53 -4.93
CA SER A 64 9.07 33.05 -3.60
C SER A 64 10.32 32.73 -2.77
N PRO A 65 10.32 32.92 -1.43
CA PRO A 65 11.41 32.45 -0.61
C PRO A 65 11.44 30.92 -0.67
N ALA A 66 12.54 30.36 -1.16
CA ALA A 66 12.81 28.94 -1.04
C ALA A 66 12.99 28.63 0.45
N SER A 67 12.03 27.95 1.06
CA SER A 67 12.17 27.35 2.38
C SER A 67 13.28 26.30 2.28
N THR A 68 14.50 26.65 2.64
CA THR A 68 15.56 25.66 2.83
C THR A 68 15.19 24.86 4.07
N VAL A 69 14.58 23.70 3.87
CA VAL A 69 14.32 22.75 4.96
C VAL A 69 15.69 22.34 5.51
N ASP A 70 15.91 22.56 6.80
CA ASP A 70 17.11 22.10 7.50
C ASP A 70 16.97 20.60 7.73
N THR A 71 17.49 19.83 6.77
CA THR A 71 17.44 18.37 6.79
C THR A 71 18.13 17.78 8.02
N ASP A 72 19.17 18.43 8.55
CA ASP A 72 19.90 17.93 9.73
C ASP A 72 19.06 18.11 11.00
N ALA A 73 18.35 19.24 11.13
CA ALA A 73 17.40 19.45 12.22
C ALA A 73 16.25 18.44 12.15
N LEU A 74 15.71 18.19 10.95
CA LEU A 74 14.61 17.27 10.75
C LEU A 74 15.02 15.82 11.04
N MET A 75 16.22 15.40 10.62
CA MET A 75 16.82 14.10 10.95
C MET A 75 17.10 13.94 12.46
N GLY A 76 17.46 15.03 13.14
CA GLY A 76 17.59 15.07 14.60
C GLY A 76 16.27 14.80 15.33
N GLU A 77 15.16 15.35 14.84
CA GLU A 77 13.82 15.11 15.40
C GLU A 77 13.39 13.64 15.26
N VAL A 78 13.65 13.01 14.10
CA VAL A 78 13.40 11.58 13.88
C VAL A 78 14.16 10.72 14.85
N ARG A 79 15.45 11.02 15.02
CA ARG A 79 16.33 10.23 15.86
C ARG A 79 15.83 10.29 17.29
N GLU A 80 15.49 11.47 17.79
CA GLU A 80 14.97 11.64 19.15
C GLU A 80 13.65 10.90 19.36
N GLU A 81 12.76 10.94 18.37
CA GLU A 81 11.50 10.22 18.45
C GLU A 81 11.68 8.70 18.39
N LEU A 82 12.54 8.21 17.50
CA LEU A 82 12.89 6.79 17.41
C LEU A 82 13.51 6.29 18.72
N VAL A 83 14.36 7.09 19.37
CA VAL A 83 14.91 6.79 20.69
C VAL A 83 13.79 6.64 21.72
N GLN A 84 12.83 7.56 21.78
CA GLN A 84 11.70 7.45 22.70
C GLN A 84 10.84 6.21 22.45
N LEU A 85 10.66 5.84 21.18
CA LEU A 85 9.86 4.69 20.78
C LEU A 85 10.57 3.38 21.14
N VAL A 86 11.88 3.30 20.92
CA VAL A 86 12.71 2.16 21.31
C VAL A 86 12.76 1.99 22.84
N MET A 87 12.89 3.10 23.59
CA MET A 87 12.81 3.05 25.05
C MET A 87 11.47 2.49 25.55
N GLN A 88 10.36 2.95 24.96
CA GLN A 88 9.02 2.52 25.35
C GLN A 88 8.74 1.05 24.98
N ARG A 89 9.18 0.60 23.81
CA ARG A 89 8.91 -0.75 23.29
C ARG A 89 9.82 -1.79 23.93
N ASP A 90 11.12 -1.51 24.00
CA ASP A 90 12.14 -2.49 24.38
C ASP A 90 12.54 -2.37 25.86
N GLY A 91 12.01 -1.37 26.58
CA GLY A 91 12.32 -1.13 28.00
C GLY A 91 13.79 -0.77 28.23
N LEU A 92 14.47 -0.22 27.22
CA LEU A 92 15.88 0.12 27.26
C LEU A 92 16.10 1.46 27.98
N ASP A 93 17.26 1.60 28.62
CA ASP A 93 17.73 2.90 29.06
C ASP A 93 18.06 3.80 27.86
N ARG A 94 18.19 5.10 28.12
CA ARG A 94 18.37 6.09 27.04
C ARG A 94 19.62 5.83 26.20
N ALA A 95 20.73 5.45 26.82
CA ALA A 95 21.99 5.24 26.09
C ALA A 95 21.90 3.99 25.18
N ALA A 96 21.31 2.91 25.69
CA ALA A 96 21.05 1.71 24.91
C ALA A 96 20.03 1.95 23.79
N ALA A 97 19.01 2.79 24.03
CA ALA A 97 18.04 3.17 23.01
C ALA A 97 18.61 4.08 21.92
N GLU A 98 19.50 5.02 22.27
CA GLU A 98 20.26 5.84 21.31
C GLU A 98 21.10 4.96 20.39
N GLN A 99 21.87 4.02 20.95
CA GLN A 99 22.66 3.08 20.16
C GLN A 99 21.77 2.22 19.25
N ARG A 100 20.64 1.73 19.77
CA ARG A 100 19.72 0.89 19.00
C ARG A 100 19.00 1.68 17.90
N ALA A 101 18.65 2.94 18.15
CA ALA A 101 18.09 3.84 17.15
C ALA A 101 19.10 4.16 16.04
N ASP A 102 20.36 4.40 16.39
CA ASP A 102 21.44 4.61 15.43
C ASP A 102 21.68 3.35 14.57
N ASP A 103 21.66 2.16 15.17
CA ASP A 103 21.76 0.90 14.44
C ASP A 103 20.57 0.71 13.49
N LEU A 104 19.36 1.09 13.89
CA LEU A 104 18.15 1.02 13.05
C LEU A 104 18.18 2.03 11.91
N LEU A 105 18.66 3.26 12.16
CA LEU A 105 18.86 4.28 11.14
C LEU A 105 19.94 3.84 10.14
N ALA A 106 21.05 3.25 10.63
CA ALA A 106 22.11 2.71 9.78
C ALA A 106 21.64 1.50 8.96
N GLN A 107 20.80 0.63 9.52
CA GLN A 107 20.17 -0.50 8.81
C GLN A 107 19.16 -0.01 7.77
N GLY A 108 18.34 0.99 8.11
CA GLY A 108 17.37 1.60 7.20
C GLY A 108 18.00 2.42 6.09
N ALA A 109 19.21 2.96 6.32
CA ALA A 109 19.98 3.72 5.33
C ALA A 109 20.91 2.85 4.47
N ASP A 110 20.85 1.51 4.59
CA ASP A 110 21.56 0.63 3.67
C ASP A 110 21.06 0.92 2.24
N GLN A 111 21.94 1.52 1.43
CA GLN A 111 21.60 2.00 0.08
C GLN A 111 21.06 0.88 -0.82
N GLY A 112 21.47 -0.37 -0.57
CA GLY A 112 20.93 -1.53 -1.26
C GLY A 112 19.45 -1.76 -0.95
N THR A 113 19.07 -1.69 0.33
CA THR A 113 17.70 -1.89 0.81
C THR A 113 16.77 -0.75 0.39
N VAL A 114 17.20 0.52 0.54
CA VAL A 114 16.44 1.70 0.09
C VAL A 114 16.23 1.68 -1.42
N GLY A 115 17.28 1.32 -2.19
CA GLY A 115 17.20 1.22 -3.64
C GLY A 115 16.22 0.14 -4.11
N GLN A 116 16.19 -1.01 -3.42
CA GLN A 116 15.22 -2.09 -3.69
C GLN A 116 13.80 -1.66 -3.36
N GLN A 117 13.58 -1.01 -2.22
CA GLN A 117 12.27 -0.48 -1.82
C GLN A 117 11.75 0.52 -2.86
N MET A 118 12.56 1.49 -3.26
CA MET A 118 12.16 2.50 -4.23
C MET A 118 11.89 1.91 -5.62
N THR A 119 12.67 0.90 -6.04
CA THR A 119 12.44 0.18 -7.29
C THR A 119 11.13 -0.60 -7.26
N LEU A 120 10.88 -1.32 -6.17
CA LEU A 120 9.63 -2.06 -5.96
C LEU A 120 8.42 -1.11 -5.97
N TYR A 121 8.51 -0.03 -5.19
CA TYR A 121 7.46 0.98 -5.09
C TYR A 121 7.17 1.63 -6.45
N SER A 122 8.19 2.17 -7.13
CA SER A 122 8.01 2.85 -8.41
C SER A 122 7.46 1.93 -9.51
N ASN A 123 7.93 0.67 -9.56
CA ASN A 123 7.41 -0.32 -10.49
C ASN A 123 5.93 -0.64 -10.18
N TRP A 124 5.61 -0.88 -8.91
CA TRP A 124 4.23 -1.10 -8.48
C TRP A 124 3.32 0.08 -8.84
N MET A 125 3.69 1.30 -8.46
CA MET A 125 2.87 2.50 -8.72
C MET A 125 2.68 2.76 -10.21
N SER A 126 3.60 2.33 -11.06
CA SER A 126 3.47 2.45 -12.51
C SER A 126 2.56 1.37 -13.14
N ASN A 127 2.34 0.24 -12.44
CA ASN A 127 1.71 -0.95 -13.01
C ASN A 127 0.52 -1.48 -12.20
N TYR A 128 0.16 -0.89 -11.07
CA TYR A 128 -0.93 -1.36 -10.21
C TYR A 128 -2.27 -1.56 -10.94
N PRO A 129 -2.64 -0.82 -12.01
CA PRO A 129 -3.88 -1.09 -12.73
C PRO A 129 -3.94 -2.50 -13.35
N LEU A 130 -2.79 -3.12 -13.56
CA LEU A 130 -2.66 -4.49 -14.09
C LEU A 130 -2.74 -5.55 -12.99
N HIS A 131 -2.79 -5.16 -11.71
CA HIS A 131 -2.84 -6.12 -10.62
C HIS A 131 -4.11 -6.98 -10.70
N PRO A 132 -4.02 -8.32 -10.56
CA PRO A 132 -5.17 -9.21 -10.76
C PRO A 132 -6.35 -8.98 -9.80
N VAL A 133 -6.10 -8.40 -8.62
CA VAL A 133 -7.12 -8.10 -7.61
C VAL A 133 -7.76 -6.75 -7.90
N LEU A 134 -8.55 -6.64 -8.96
CA LEU A 134 -9.28 -5.42 -9.35
C LEU A 134 -8.38 -4.18 -9.48
N GLY A 135 -7.11 -4.34 -9.86
CA GLY A 135 -6.14 -3.24 -9.93
C GLY A 135 -6.63 -2.04 -10.73
N ARG A 136 -7.38 -2.29 -11.82
CA ARG A 136 -7.98 -1.25 -12.67
C ARG A 136 -8.98 -0.33 -11.96
N HIS A 137 -9.52 -0.75 -10.82
CA HIS A 137 -10.48 0.01 -10.01
C HIS A 137 -9.84 0.68 -8.80
N TRP A 138 -8.55 0.44 -8.57
CA TRP A 138 -7.83 1.09 -7.49
C TRP A 138 -7.58 2.55 -7.83
N THR A 139 -7.71 3.39 -6.82
CA THR A 139 -7.10 4.72 -6.83
C THR A 139 -5.60 4.61 -6.56
N GLU A 140 -4.84 5.63 -6.94
CA GLU A 140 -3.41 5.72 -6.63
C GLU A 140 -3.14 5.59 -5.12
N GLN A 141 -3.96 6.24 -4.28
CA GLN A 141 -3.83 6.16 -2.82
C GLN A 141 -4.07 4.74 -2.28
N GLN A 142 -5.02 4.00 -2.86
CA GLN A 142 -5.26 2.60 -2.47
C GLN A 142 -4.09 1.71 -2.90
N ALA A 143 -3.57 1.90 -4.11
CA ALA A 143 -2.40 1.16 -4.58
C ALA A 143 -1.17 1.42 -3.70
N GLU A 144 -0.92 2.67 -3.29
CA GLU A 144 0.14 3.03 -2.36
C GLU A 144 -0.06 2.35 -1.00
N CYS A 145 -1.28 2.42 -0.42
CA CYS A 145 -1.59 1.75 0.84
C CYS A 145 -1.29 0.25 0.79
N VAL A 146 -1.65 -0.43 -0.31
CA VAL A 146 -1.46 -1.88 -0.49
C VAL A 146 0.02 -2.23 -0.47
N ILE A 147 0.84 -1.59 -1.31
CA ILE A 147 2.26 -1.95 -1.41
C ILE A 147 3.02 -1.62 -0.12
N VAL A 148 2.68 -0.50 0.54
CA VAL A 148 3.28 -0.13 1.83
C VAL A 148 2.90 -1.16 2.91
N THR A 149 1.63 -1.56 2.96
CA THR A 149 1.15 -2.58 3.92
C THR A 149 1.83 -3.93 3.67
N MET A 150 1.97 -4.34 2.41
CA MET A 150 2.70 -5.55 2.06
C MET A 150 4.16 -5.50 2.52
N MET A 151 4.87 -4.40 2.27
CA MET A 151 6.26 -4.24 2.71
C MET A 151 6.39 -4.24 4.24
N GLN A 152 5.41 -3.68 4.95
CA GLN A 152 5.39 -3.66 6.42
C GLN A 152 5.15 -5.05 7.03
N VAL A 153 4.24 -5.84 6.45
CA VAL A 153 3.86 -7.15 6.98
C VAL A 153 4.82 -8.26 6.54
N GLU A 154 5.18 -8.26 5.26
CA GLU A 154 5.97 -9.36 4.64
C GLU A 154 7.47 -9.03 4.54
N GLY A 155 7.84 -7.75 4.59
CA GLY A 155 9.19 -7.27 4.31
C GLY A 155 9.47 -7.13 2.81
N ILE A 156 10.34 -6.17 2.46
CA ILE A 156 10.63 -5.74 1.07
C ILE A 156 10.94 -6.92 0.14
N ALA A 157 11.81 -7.84 0.54
CA ALA A 157 12.24 -8.96 -0.31
C ALA A 157 11.10 -9.94 -0.60
N ARG A 158 10.27 -10.26 0.40
CA ARG A 158 9.12 -11.16 0.22
C ARG A 158 8.01 -10.48 -0.56
N THR A 159 7.75 -9.20 -0.32
CA THR A 159 6.83 -8.40 -1.13
C THR A 159 7.26 -8.39 -2.60
N ALA A 160 8.54 -8.14 -2.88
CA ALA A 160 9.07 -8.16 -4.24
C ALA A 160 8.85 -9.52 -4.91
N ALA A 161 9.09 -10.63 -4.19
CA ALA A 161 8.80 -11.96 -4.68
C ALA A 161 7.31 -12.13 -5.01
N LEU A 162 6.43 -11.84 -4.05
CA LEU A 162 4.96 -11.98 -4.19
C LEU A 162 4.39 -11.20 -5.38
N VAL A 163 4.77 -9.93 -5.55
CA VAL A 163 4.25 -9.12 -6.66
C VAL A 163 4.88 -9.49 -8.01
N SER A 164 6.09 -10.06 -8.02
CA SER A 164 6.72 -10.52 -9.27
C SER A 164 6.11 -11.82 -9.80
N VAL A 165 5.54 -12.64 -8.91
CA VAL A 165 4.98 -13.95 -9.20
C VAL A 165 3.46 -13.98 -9.10
N SER A 166 2.79 -12.82 -9.06
CA SER A 166 1.33 -12.70 -9.00
C SER A 166 0.66 -13.14 -10.32
N GLN A 167 0.90 -14.38 -10.71
CA GLN A 167 0.27 -15.10 -11.80
C GLN A 167 -0.96 -15.81 -11.26
N THR A 168 -1.98 -15.96 -12.09
CA THR A 168 -3.21 -16.66 -11.69
C THR A 168 -2.95 -18.18 -11.65
N GLY A 169 -3.23 -18.82 -10.52
CA GLY A 169 -3.11 -20.27 -10.31
C GLY A 169 -1.71 -20.73 -9.88
N GLY A 170 -1.67 -21.81 -9.09
CA GLY A 170 -0.44 -22.49 -8.68
C GLY A 170 0.27 -21.86 -7.47
N MET A 171 -0.33 -20.85 -6.85
CA MET A 171 0.18 -20.25 -5.62
C MET A 171 -0.26 -21.05 -4.39
N GLU A 172 0.61 -21.13 -3.38
CA GLU A 172 0.24 -21.64 -2.07
C GLU A 172 -0.73 -20.68 -1.36
N VAL A 173 -1.68 -21.23 -0.59
CA VAL A 173 -2.72 -20.43 0.08
C VAL A 173 -2.15 -19.28 0.93
N PRO A 174 -1.08 -19.45 1.73
CA PRO A 174 -0.52 -18.36 2.52
C PRO A 174 0.02 -17.20 1.66
N ASP A 175 0.59 -17.49 0.48
CA ASP A 175 1.11 -16.45 -0.41
C ASP A 175 -0.02 -15.74 -1.15
N ALA A 176 -1.09 -16.46 -1.51
CA ALA A 176 -2.30 -15.85 -2.07
C ALA A 176 -2.97 -14.90 -1.06
N LEU A 177 -3.04 -15.30 0.21
CA LEU A 177 -3.53 -14.45 1.29
C LEU A 177 -2.66 -13.19 1.48
N ALA A 178 -1.33 -13.33 1.42
CA ALA A 178 -0.42 -12.21 1.55
C ALA A 178 -0.58 -11.16 0.42
N LEU A 179 -1.05 -11.57 -0.77
CA LEU A 179 -1.40 -10.64 -1.87
C LEU A 179 -2.78 -10.00 -1.70
N VAL A 180 -3.76 -10.74 -1.21
CA VAL A 180 -5.17 -10.29 -1.18
C VAL A 180 -5.50 -9.50 0.08
N GLN A 181 -5.02 -9.91 1.26
CA GLN A 181 -5.38 -9.28 2.53
C GLN A 181 -5.07 -7.78 2.59
N PRO A 182 -3.92 -7.30 2.10
CA PRO A 182 -3.64 -5.86 2.07
C PRO A 182 -4.63 -5.06 1.21
N VAL A 183 -5.18 -5.67 0.15
CA VAL A 183 -6.21 -5.05 -0.69
C VAL A 183 -7.50 -4.86 0.08
N GLY A 184 -7.98 -5.90 0.77
CA GLY A 184 -9.17 -5.79 1.64
C GLY A 184 -8.99 -4.85 2.83
N PHE A 185 -7.75 -4.61 3.25
CA PHE A 185 -7.45 -3.59 4.27
C PHE A 185 -7.53 -2.16 3.70
N CYS A 186 -7.02 -1.95 2.48
CA CYS A 186 -6.84 -0.62 1.90
C CYS A 186 -8.01 -0.15 1.03
N ALA A 187 -8.87 -1.05 0.56
CA ALA A 187 -9.92 -0.74 -0.40
C ALA A 187 -11.20 -1.56 -0.16
N ASP A 188 -12.33 -1.01 -0.59
CA ASP A 188 -13.64 -1.67 -0.53
C ASP A 188 -13.77 -2.64 -1.71
N MET A 189 -13.44 -3.90 -1.45
CA MET A 189 -13.43 -4.94 -2.50
C MET A 189 -14.82 -5.23 -3.06
N LEU A 190 -15.87 -5.08 -2.25
CA LEU A 190 -17.24 -5.32 -2.68
C LEU A 190 -17.72 -4.19 -3.60
N ALA A 191 -17.43 -2.93 -3.26
CA ALA A 191 -17.74 -1.79 -4.11
C ALA A 191 -16.97 -1.86 -5.44
N MET A 192 -15.69 -2.25 -5.41
CA MET A 192 -14.90 -2.44 -6.64
C MET A 192 -15.43 -3.60 -7.47
N MET A 193 -15.86 -4.70 -6.85
CA MET A 193 -16.47 -5.82 -7.57
C MET A 193 -17.78 -5.40 -8.25
N ARG A 194 -18.64 -4.63 -7.56
CA ARG A 194 -19.84 -4.03 -8.16
C ARG A 194 -19.48 -3.18 -9.37
N ALA A 195 -18.50 -2.27 -9.24
CA ALA A 195 -18.03 -1.44 -10.34
C ALA A 195 -17.52 -2.27 -11.52
N ASP A 196 -16.86 -3.40 -11.23
CA ASP A 196 -16.36 -4.30 -12.25
C ASP A 196 -17.47 -5.03 -13.02
N MET A 197 -18.44 -5.59 -12.29
CA MET A 197 -19.60 -6.24 -12.87
C MET A 197 -20.42 -5.27 -13.73
N THR A 198 -20.58 -4.01 -13.29
CA THR A 198 -21.18 -2.94 -14.09
C THR A 198 -20.40 -2.71 -15.38
N ALA A 199 -19.07 -2.60 -15.31
CA ALA A 199 -18.22 -2.38 -16.47
C ALA A 199 -18.25 -3.56 -17.46
N LEU A 200 -18.41 -4.79 -16.96
CA LEU A 200 -18.58 -6.00 -17.76
C LEU A 200 -19.99 -6.17 -18.35
N GLY A 201 -20.95 -5.34 -17.92
CA GLY A 201 -22.33 -5.41 -18.40
C GLY A 201 -23.07 -6.66 -17.90
N VAL A 202 -22.82 -7.07 -16.65
CA VAL A 202 -23.60 -8.14 -16.01
C VAL A 202 -25.07 -7.73 -16.03
N PRO A 203 -25.97 -8.55 -16.61
CA PRO A 203 -27.35 -8.13 -16.86
C PRO A 203 -28.24 -8.21 -15.62
N GLN A 204 -27.83 -8.90 -14.55
CA GLN A 204 -28.56 -9.03 -13.29
C GLN A 204 -28.51 -7.73 -12.47
N ASP A 205 -29.55 -7.50 -11.68
CA ASP A 205 -29.54 -6.50 -10.60
C ASP A 205 -28.39 -6.79 -9.63
N LEU A 206 -27.39 -5.92 -9.63
CA LEU A 206 -26.16 -6.08 -8.84
C LEU A 206 -26.39 -5.92 -7.34
N ASP A 207 -27.42 -5.15 -6.93
CA ASP A 207 -27.75 -4.99 -5.52
C ASP A 207 -28.42 -6.25 -4.97
N CYS A 208 -29.21 -6.94 -5.79
CA CYS A 208 -29.71 -8.28 -5.48
C CYS A 208 -28.58 -9.31 -5.51
N LEU A 209 -27.75 -9.32 -6.57
CA LEU A 209 -26.74 -10.34 -6.82
C LEU A 209 -25.67 -10.38 -5.73
N LEU A 210 -25.27 -9.22 -5.22
CA LEU A 210 -24.27 -9.06 -4.17
C LEU A 210 -24.89 -8.96 -2.76
N ALA A 211 -26.19 -9.18 -2.63
CA ALA A 211 -26.88 -9.04 -1.35
C ALA A 211 -26.37 -10.04 -0.31
N GLY A 212 -25.98 -9.52 0.86
CA GLY A 212 -25.53 -10.36 1.97
C GLY A 212 -24.06 -10.78 1.92
N LEU A 213 -23.34 -10.45 0.86
CA LEU A 213 -21.90 -10.67 0.79
C LEU A 213 -21.12 -9.68 1.65
N VAL A 214 -20.00 -10.15 2.17
CA VAL A 214 -19.00 -9.34 2.88
C VAL A 214 -17.69 -9.28 2.10
N GLU A 215 -16.77 -8.40 2.51
CA GLU A 215 -15.48 -8.23 1.84
C GLU A 215 -14.65 -9.52 1.83
N GLU A 216 -14.79 -10.34 2.88
CA GLU A 216 -14.11 -11.62 3.01
C GLU A 216 -14.52 -12.63 1.93
N ASP A 217 -15.78 -12.61 1.49
CA ASP A 217 -16.27 -13.49 0.43
C ASP A 217 -15.56 -13.12 -0.89
N VAL A 218 -15.55 -11.83 -1.23
CA VAL A 218 -14.85 -11.32 -2.42
C VAL A 218 -13.34 -11.59 -2.35
N ALA A 219 -12.72 -11.38 -1.18
CA ALA A 219 -11.32 -11.72 -0.97
C ALA A 219 -11.05 -13.21 -1.21
N SER A 220 -11.95 -14.10 -0.77
CA SER A 220 -11.82 -15.54 -0.98
C SER A 220 -11.81 -15.92 -2.47
N TRP A 221 -12.56 -15.21 -3.31
CA TRP A 221 -12.56 -15.43 -4.76
C TRP A 221 -11.19 -15.13 -5.36
N PHE A 222 -10.55 -14.04 -4.94
CA PHE A 222 -9.20 -13.70 -5.41
C PHE A 222 -8.11 -14.61 -4.82
N VAL A 223 -8.29 -15.13 -3.61
CA VAL A 223 -7.43 -16.20 -3.10
C VAL A 223 -7.55 -17.43 -4.01
N ALA A 224 -8.77 -17.82 -4.37
CA ALA A 224 -9.02 -18.92 -5.31
C ALA A 224 -8.45 -18.64 -6.72
N LEU A 225 -8.45 -17.37 -7.17
CA LEU A 225 -7.81 -16.97 -8.43
C LEU A 225 -6.31 -17.27 -8.41
N PHE A 226 -5.61 -16.96 -7.32
CA PHE A 226 -4.18 -17.18 -7.22
C PHE A 226 -3.83 -18.64 -6.96
N THR A 227 -4.64 -19.39 -6.21
CA THR A 227 -4.35 -20.81 -5.91
C THR A 227 -4.77 -21.74 -7.04
N HIS A 228 -5.96 -21.53 -7.61
CA HIS A 228 -6.62 -22.45 -8.54
C HIS A 228 -6.88 -21.83 -9.93
N GLY A 229 -6.48 -20.58 -10.15
CA GLY A 229 -6.67 -19.90 -11.43
C GLY A 229 -8.10 -19.43 -11.65
N ARG A 230 -8.42 -19.05 -12.89
CA ARG A 230 -9.72 -18.48 -13.26
C ARG A 230 -10.89 -19.42 -13.00
N GLU A 231 -10.68 -20.73 -13.13
CA GLU A 231 -11.71 -21.72 -12.82
C GLU A 231 -12.08 -21.69 -11.33
N GLY A 232 -11.07 -21.67 -10.44
CA GLY A 232 -11.31 -21.56 -9.01
C GLY A 232 -12.00 -20.25 -8.61
N PHE A 233 -11.61 -19.13 -9.21
CA PHE A 233 -12.32 -17.85 -9.03
C PHE A 233 -13.80 -17.97 -9.39
N ASN A 234 -14.11 -18.52 -10.57
CA ASN A 234 -15.48 -18.65 -11.04
C ASN A 234 -16.32 -19.59 -10.18
N VAL A 235 -15.73 -20.68 -9.68
CA VAL A 235 -16.41 -21.61 -8.77
C VAL A 235 -16.72 -20.93 -7.44
N ALA A 236 -15.73 -20.29 -6.80
CA ALA A 236 -15.92 -19.61 -5.52
C ALA A 236 -16.99 -18.51 -5.63
N MET A 237 -16.93 -17.69 -6.69
CA MET A 237 -17.93 -16.67 -6.95
C MET A 237 -19.32 -17.26 -7.19
N ALA A 238 -19.44 -18.33 -7.97
CA ALA A 238 -20.75 -18.94 -8.26
C ALA A 238 -21.40 -19.62 -7.05
N GLU A 239 -20.61 -20.03 -6.05
CA GLU A 239 -21.14 -20.58 -4.79
C GLU A 239 -21.78 -19.49 -3.92
N ASP A 240 -21.27 -18.26 -3.99
CA ASP A 240 -21.70 -17.14 -3.15
C ASP A 240 -22.79 -16.27 -3.80
N LEU A 241 -22.81 -16.16 -5.13
CA LEU A 241 -23.78 -15.32 -5.85
C LEU A 241 -25.18 -15.96 -5.95
N ASP A 242 -26.22 -15.17 -5.66
CA ASP A 242 -27.61 -15.58 -5.94
C ASP A 242 -27.98 -15.33 -7.41
N LEU A 243 -27.82 -16.37 -8.23
CA LEU A 243 -28.16 -16.32 -9.66
C LEU A 243 -29.67 -16.27 -9.95
N SER A 244 -30.54 -16.31 -8.93
CA SER A 244 -31.99 -16.14 -9.10
C SER A 244 -32.43 -14.68 -9.23
N CYS A 245 -31.50 -13.73 -9.04
CA CYS A 245 -31.77 -12.31 -9.18
C CYS A 245 -32.27 -11.91 -10.58
N PRO A 246 -33.24 -10.99 -10.67
CA PRO A 246 -33.78 -10.53 -11.94
C PRO A 246 -32.75 -9.72 -12.73
N ALA A 247 -33.01 -9.55 -14.03
CA ALA A 247 -32.23 -8.61 -14.84
C ALA A 247 -32.52 -7.16 -14.43
N ASP A 248 -31.49 -6.31 -14.45
CA ASP A 248 -31.65 -4.86 -14.29
C ASP A 248 -32.52 -4.31 -15.43
N SER A 249 -33.57 -3.58 -15.06
CA SER A 249 -34.62 -3.10 -15.98
C SER A 249 -34.32 -1.75 -16.60
#